data_AF-A0A8C7FY59-F1
#
_entry.id   AF-A0A8C7FY59-F1
#
_cell.length_a   1.000
_cell.length_b   1.000
_cell.length_c   1.000
_cell.angle_alpha   90.00
_cell.angle_beta   90.00
_cell.angle_gamma   90.00
#
_symmetry.space_group_name_H-M   'P 1'
#
loop_
_entity.id
_entity.type
_entity.pdbx_description
1 polymer ?
#
loop_
_entity_poly.entity_id
_entity_poly.type
_entity_poly.pdbx_seq_one_letter_code
_entity_poly.pdbx_strand_id
1 'polypeptide(L)'
;PATQSPRGENNLNPQHAEGGEEAETGQEIVNPESYIKHPLQNKWSLWFFKNDKTKTWQANLCLISTFDTVEDFWALYNHIQLSSNLISGCDYSLFKDGIEPMWEDERNKRGGRWLITLSKHQRRQDLDRFWLETLLCLVGETFDDYSDEVCGAVVNIRSKGDKIAIWTADFDNREAITHIGRVYKERLGIPMKMTIGYQSHSDTSTKSGSTTKNKFVV
;
A
#
# COMPACT_ATOMS: atom_id res chain seq x y z
N PRO A 1 79.99 -32.42 10.35
CA PRO A 1 80.59 -32.83 11.65
C PRO A 1 80.08 -31.91 12.77
N ALA A 2 79.33 -32.33 13.80
CA ALA A 2 78.87 -33.59 14.38
C ALA A 2 77.56 -33.21 15.14
N THR A 3 76.62 -34.05 15.58
CA THR A 3 76.58 -35.49 15.87
C THR A 3 75.10 -35.91 15.96
N GLN A 4 74.80 -37.13 15.50
CA GLN A 4 73.58 -37.95 15.69
C GLN A 4 73.31 -38.22 17.20
N SER A 5 72.16 -38.63 17.76
CA SER A 5 71.07 -39.57 17.41
C SER A 5 70.10 -39.62 18.65
N PRO A 6 69.07 -40.50 18.79
CA PRO A 6 67.95 -40.85 17.90
C PRO A 6 66.56 -40.97 18.60
N ARG A 7 65.54 -41.08 17.74
CA ARG A 7 64.19 -41.69 17.80
C ARG A 7 63.65 -42.37 19.09
N GLY A 8 62.34 -42.17 19.30
CA GLY A 8 61.42 -43.11 19.95
C GLY A 8 59.97 -42.59 19.96
N GLU A 9 59.12 -43.11 19.07
CA GLU A 9 57.67 -42.85 18.97
C GLU A 9 56.88 -43.66 20.02
N ASN A 10 55.78 -43.11 20.58
CA ASN A 10 54.42 -43.67 20.44
C ASN A 10 53.32 -42.96 21.29
N ASN A 11 52.23 -42.61 20.58
CA ASN A 11 50.79 -42.61 20.90
C ASN A 11 50.14 -41.71 21.99
N LEU A 12 49.51 -40.62 21.49
CA LEU A 12 48.05 -40.32 21.46
C LEU A 12 47.10 -40.91 22.53
N ASN A 13 46.40 -40.04 23.29
CA ASN A 13 44.96 -39.74 23.10
C ASN A 13 44.53 -38.47 23.91
N PRO A 14 43.45 -37.74 23.53
CA PRO A 14 43.14 -36.39 23.98
C PRO A 14 42.13 -36.34 25.14
N GLN A 15 42.25 -35.33 26.01
CA GLN A 15 41.19 -34.97 26.96
C GLN A 15 40.36 -33.81 26.36
N HIS A 16 39.15 -34.18 25.94
CA HIS A 16 38.01 -33.27 25.75
C HIS A 16 37.68 -32.58 27.07
N ALA A 17 37.69 -31.25 27.08
CA ALA A 17 36.99 -30.46 28.09
C ALA A 17 35.72 -29.92 27.43
N GLU A 18 34.62 -30.63 27.61
CA GLU A 18 33.27 -30.14 27.33
C GLU A 18 32.86 -29.21 28.48
N GLY A 19 32.91 -27.90 28.25
CA GLY A 19 32.15 -26.93 29.03
C GLY A 19 30.75 -26.87 28.45
N GLY A 20 29.79 -27.50 29.13
CA GLY A 20 28.38 -27.40 28.77
C GLY A 20 27.88 -25.97 29.03
N GLU A 21 27.58 -25.24 27.95
CA GLU A 21 26.67 -24.10 28.02
C GLU A 21 25.25 -24.67 28.19
N GLU A 22 24.77 -24.69 29.43
CA GLU A 22 23.34 -24.84 29.69
C GLU A 22 22.64 -23.61 29.10
N ALA A 23 22.01 -23.80 27.93
CA ALA A 23 21.07 -22.85 27.39
C ALA A 23 19.84 -22.83 28.32
N GLU A 24 19.83 -21.90 29.28
CA GLU A 24 18.62 -21.52 29.99
C GLU A 24 17.60 -21.07 28.93
N THR A 25 16.63 -21.93 28.65
CA THR A 25 15.42 -21.58 27.91
C THR A 25 14.53 -20.75 28.84
N GLY A 26 14.94 -19.50 29.06
CA GLY A 26 14.11 -18.49 29.71
C GLY A 26 12.86 -18.30 28.86
N GLN A 27 11.74 -18.87 29.32
CA GLN A 27 10.43 -18.44 28.84
C GLN A 27 10.25 -17.00 29.34
N GLU A 28 10.55 -16.03 28.48
CA GLU A 28 10.16 -14.64 28.72
C GLU A 28 8.64 -14.61 28.91
N ILE A 29 8.22 -14.26 30.13
CA ILE A 29 6.82 -13.97 30.42
C ILE A 29 6.51 -12.66 29.70
N VAL A 30 6.03 -12.76 28.47
CA VAL A 30 5.69 -11.59 27.65
C VAL A 30 4.48 -10.91 28.29
N ASN A 31 4.59 -9.61 28.59
CA ASN A 31 3.48 -8.83 29.14
C ASN A 31 2.29 -8.86 28.15
N PRO A 32 1.09 -9.34 28.53
CA PRO A 32 -0.09 -9.35 27.65
C PRO A 32 -0.42 -7.99 27.01
N GLU A 33 -0.05 -6.88 27.65
CA GLU A 33 -0.23 -5.54 27.10
C GLU A 33 0.62 -5.28 25.84
N SER A 34 1.72 -6.01 25.62
CA SER A 34 2.55 -5.87 24.41
C SER A 34 1.86 -6.37 23.14
N TYR A 35 0.74 -7.11 23.28
CA TYR A 35 -0.06 -7.63 22.17
C TYR A 35 -1.33 -6.80 21.92
N ILE A 36 -1.53 -5.70 22.64
CA ILE A 36 -2.64 -4.78 22.37
C ILE A 36 -2.38 -4.12 21.01
N LYS A 37 -3.31 -4.35 20.08
CA LYS A 37 -3.27 -3.76 18.75
C LYS A 37 -3.60 -2.26 18.80
N HIS A 38 -2.99 -1.48 17.92
CA HIS A 38 -3.18 -0.04 17.85
C HIS A 38 -4.35 0.28 16.90
N PRO A 39 -5.47 0.81 17.40
CA PRO A 39 -6.63 1.09 16.57
C PRO A 39 -6.35 2.20 15.55
N LEU A 40 -6.89 2.04 14.35
CA LEU A 40 -7.00 3.10 13.36
C LEU A 40 -8.27 3.91 13.63
N GLN A 41 -8.32 5.15 13.12
CA GLN A 41 -9.51 6.00 13.24
C GLN A 41 -10.70 5.42 12.46
N ASN A 42 -10.44 4.83 11.30
CA ASN A 42 -11.44 4.20 10.43
C ASN A 42 -11.10 2.72 10.21
N LYS A 43 -12.14 1.93 9.96
CA LYS A 43 -12.01 0.59 9.41
C LYS A 43 -11.86 0.68 7.89
N TRP A 44 -10.97 -0.12 7.31
CA TRP A 44 -10.64 -0.10 5.90
C TRP A 44 -10.77 -1.49 5.27
N SER A 45 -11.26 -1.53 4.04
CA SER A 45 -11.46 -2.74 3.25
C SER A 45 -10.57 -2.70 2.01
N LEU A 46 -9.72 -3.72 1.87
CA LEU A 46 -8.88 -3.91 0.69
C LEU A 46 -9.61 -4.79 -0.32
N TRP A 47 -9.71 -4.30 -1.55
CA TRP A 47 -10.32 -4.97 -2.68
C TRP A 47 -9.29 -5.25 -3.76
N PHE A 48 -9.49 -6.36 -4.47
CA PHE A 48 -8.75 -6.73 -5.66
C PHE A 48 -9.68 -6.81 -6.86
N PHE A 49 -9.25 -6.23 -7.97
CA PHE A 49 -9.93 -6.36 -9.24
C PHE A 49 -9.01 -7.08 -10.23
N LYS A 50 -9.56 -8.04 -10.97
CA LYS A 50 -8.86 -8.67 -12.10
C LYS A 50 -9.74 -8.61 -13.33
N ASN A 51 -9.27 -7.94 -14.38
CA ASN A 51 -10.03 -7.83 -15.63
C ASN A 51 -10.15 -9.18 -16.38
N ASP A 52 -11.17 -9.96 -16.03
CA ASP A 52 -11.62 -11.10 -16.82
C ASP A 52 -12.74 -10.64 -17.78
N LYS A 53 -12.44 -10.69 -19.09
CA LYS A 53 -13.36 -10.23 -20.14
C LYS A 53 -14.64 -11.06 -20.24
N THR A 54 -14.69 -12.22 -19.59
CA THR A 54 -15.87 -13.11 -19.59
C THR A 54 -16.88 -12.73 -18.51
N LYS A 55 -16.52 -11.86 -17.57
CA LYS A 55 -17.35 -11.45 -16.44
C LYS A 55 -17.77 -9.99 -16.54
N THR A 56 -18.82 -9.63 -15.81
CA THR A 56 -19.15 -8.22 -15.57
C THR A 56 -18.04 -7.55 -14.74
N TRP A 57 -17.97 -6.22 -14.78
CA TRP A 57 -16.97 -5.47 -14.00
C TRP A 57 -17.12 -5.76 -12.50
N GLN A 58 -18.34 -5.76 -11.99
CA GLN A 58 -18.64 -6.03 -10.58
C GLN A 58 -18.21 -7.44 -10.18
N ALA A 59 -18.43 -8.44 -11.04
CA ALA A 59 -18.02 -9.82 -10.77
C ALA A 59 -16.49 -10.05 -10.82
N ASN A 60 -15.73 -9.05 -11.29
CA ASN A 60 -14.27 -9.05 -11.27
C ASN A 60 -13.69 -8.38 -10.02
N LEU A 61 -14.51 -7.71 -9.22
CA LEU A 61 -14.13 -7.06 -7.97
C LEU A 61 -14.35 -8.03 -6.80
N CYS A 62 -13.33 -8.18 -5.96
CA CYS A 62 -13.32 -9.10 -4.83
C CYS A 62 -12.81 -8.40 -3.58
N LEU A 63 -13.53 -8.52 -2.47
CA LEU A 63 -13.05 -8.09 -1.16
C LEU A 63 -11.98 -9.09 -0.67
N ILE A 64 -10.79 -8.59 -0.32
CA ILE A 64 -9.70 -9.43 0.21
C ILE A 64 -9.82 -9.54 1.73
N SER A 65 -9.83 -8.39 2.40
CA SER A 65 -9.80 -8.30 3.85
C SER A 65 -10.29 -6.93 4.32
N THR A 66 -10.73 -6.87 5.56
CA THR A 66 -11.11 -5.64 6.25
C THR A 66 -10.36 -5.59 7.59
N PHE A 67 -9.83 -4.42 7.95
CA PHE A 67 -9.02 -4.22 9.14
C PHE A 67 -9.26 -2.84 9.77
N ASP A 68 -9.06 -2.73 11.07
CA ASP A 68 -9.22 -1.50 11.85
C ASP A 68 -8.06 -1.25 12.82
N THR A 69 -6.92 -1.94 12.64
CA THR A 69 -5.69 -1.71 13.43
C THR A 69 -4.46 -1.59 12.54
N VAL A 70 -3.41 -0.97 13.09
CA VAL A 70 -2.11 -0.79 12.44
C VAL A 70 -1.44 -2.15 12.14
N GLU A 71 -1.52 -3.10 13.07
CA GLU A 71 -0.95 -4.44 12.93
C GLU A 71 -1.64 -5.21 11.83
N ASP A 72 -2.96 -5.13 11.73
CA ASP A 72 -3.72 -5.85 10.70
C ASP A 72 -3.48 -5.25 9.31
N PHE A 73 -3.29 -3.93 9.21
CA PHE A 73 -2.80 -3.28 8.00
C PHE A 73 -1.44 -3.84 7.57
N TRP A 74 -0.44 -3.85 8.46
CA TRP A 74 0.89 -4.31 8.12
C TRP A 74 0.96 -5.83 7.88
N ALA A 75 0.20 -6.62 8.64
CA ALA A 75 0.05 -8.04 8.41
C ALA A 75 -0.50 -8.30 7.01
N LEU A 76 -1.56 -7.59 6.59
CA LEU A 76 -2.09 -7.72 5.24
C LEU A 76 -1.08 -7.26 4.18
N TYR A 77 -0.54 -6.05 4.31
CA TYR A 77 0.37 -5.46 3.32
C TYR A 77 1.60 -6.34 3.05
N ASN A 78 2.16 -6.96 4.10
CA ASN A 78 3.34 -7.82 3.98
C ASN A 78 3.05 -9.21 3.37
N HIS A 79 1.78 -9.62 3.28
CA HIS A 79 1.37 -10.92 2.72
C HIS A 79 0.68 -10.83 1.37
N ILE A 80 0.45 -9.62 0.84
CA ILE A 80 -0.06 -9.42 -0.52
C ILE A 80 1.09 -9.13 -1.50
N GLN A 81 0.83 -9.41 -2.77
CA GLN A 81 1.79 -9.08 -3.83
C GLN A 81 1.87 -7.56 -4.02
N LEU A 82 3.08 -7.02 -4.12
CA LEU A 82 3.30 -5.61 -4.45
C LEU A 82 2.65 -5.22 -5.77
N SER A 83 2.16 -3.98 -5.86
CA SER A 83 1.45 -3.42 -7.02
C SER A 83 2.26 -3.54 -8.32
N SER A 84 3.57 -3.32 -8.27
CA SER A 84 4.47 -3.43 -9.42
C SER A 84 4.59 -4.84 -10.01
N ASN A 85 4.30 -5.87 -9.20
CA ASN A 85 4.39 -7.27 -9.58
C ASN A 85 3.05 -7.86 -10.06
N LEU A 86 1.95 -7.10 -9.95
CA LEU A 86 0.65 -7.53 -10.46
C LEU A 86 0.64 -7.61 -11.99
N ILE A 87 -0.23 -8.49 -12.50
CA ILE A 87 -0.48 -8.61 -13.93
C ILE A 87 -1.23 -7.37 -14.44
N SER A 88 -0.90 -6.92 -15.66
CA SER A 88 -1.63 -5.82 -16.30
C SER A 88 -3.12 -6.15 -16.42
N GLY A 89 -3.96 -5.22 -15.97
CA GLY A 89 -5.41 -5.41 -15.87
C GLY A 89 -5.88 -5.75 -14.46
N CYS A 90 -4.97 -5.88 -13.48
CA CYS A 90 -5.30 -5.99 -12.07
C CYS A 90 -5.24 -4.61 -11.38
N ASP A 91 -6.05 -4.45 -10.34
CA ASP A 91 -6.10 -3.27 -9.48
C ASP A 91 -6.16 -3.67 -8.00
N TYR A 92 -5.61 -2.83 -7.12
CA TYR A 92 -5.98 -2.81 -5.70
C TYR A 92 -6.75 -1.55 -5.39
N SER A 93 -7.68 -1.65 -4.45
CA SER A 93 -8.42 -0.52 -3.90
C SER A 93 -8.51 -0.63 -2.39
N LEU A 94 -8.13 0.41 -1.66
CA LEU A 94 -8.35 0.49 -0.21
C LEU A 94 -9.38 1.58 0.06
N PHE A 95 -10.53 1.21 0.60
CA PHE A 95 -11.66 2.11 0.87
C PHE A 95 -12.10 1.99 2.32
N LYS A 96 -12.67 3.07 2.88
CA LYS A 96 -13.31 2.98 4.20
C LYS A 96 -14.40 1.91 4.16
N ASP A 97 -14.54 1.17 5.25
CA ASP A 97 -15.54 0.10 5.35
C ASP A 97 -16.95 0.62 5.07
N GLY A 98 -17.73 -0.18 4.35
CA GLY A 98 -19.04 0.22 3.84
C GLY A 98 -19.04 1.11 2.59
N ILE A 99 -17.87 1.46 2.02
CA ILE A 99 -17.76 2.15 0.73
C ILE A 99 -17.17 1.20 -0.32
N GLU A 100 -17.93 0.88 -1.35
CA GLU A 100 -17.45 0.07 -2.46
C GLU A 100 -16.59 0.91 -3.42
N PRO A 101 -15.50 0.37 -4.00
CA PRO A 101 -14.60 1.10 -4.90
C PRO A 101 -15.19 1.26 -6.32
N MET A 102 -16.43 1.73 -6.39
CA MET A 102 -17.18 1.95 -7.62
C MET A 102 -17.91 3.30 -7.60
N TRP A 103 -18.24 3.80 -8.79
CA TRP A 103 -18.80 5.13 -8.99
C TRP A 103 -20.30 5.17 -8.67
N GLU A 104 -20.96 4.01 -8.64
CA GLU A 104 -22.35 3.83 -8.25
C GLU A 104 -22.57 3.92 -6.74
N ASP A 105 -21.52 3.73 -5.93
CA ASP A 105 -21.61 3.86 -4.48
C ASP A 105 -22.07 5.28 -4.08
N GLU A 106 -22.97 5.35 -3.09
CA GLU A 106 -23.59 6.60 -2.64
C GLU A 106 -22.57 7.64 -2.17
N ARG A 107 -21.45 7.22 -1.58
CA ARG A 107 -20.35 8.11 -1.16
C ARG A 107 -19.47 8.55 -2.33
N ASN A 108 -19.47 7.83 -3.46
CA ASN A 108 -18.60 8.13 -4.60
C ASN A 108 -19.33 8.84 -5.75
N LYS A 109 -20.65 8.69 -5.90
CA LYS A 109 -21.37 9.18 -7.09
C LYS A 109 -21.28 10.69 -7.32
N ARG A 110 -21.17 11.49 -6.25
CA ARG A 110 -20.95 12.95 -6.28
C ARG A 110 -19.48 13.34 -6.09
N GLY A 111 -18.60 12.35 -6.13
CA GLY A 111 -17.19 12.50 -5.85
C GLY A 111 -16.31 12.64 -7.07
N GLY A 112 -15.03 12.50 -6.81
CA GLY A 112 -13.99 12.52 -7.83
C GLY A 112 -12.68 12.02 -7.29
N ARG A 113 -11.63 12.15 -8.09
CA ARG A 113 -10.33 11.61 -7.76
C ARG A 113 -9.17 12.52 -8.13
N TRP A 114 -8.17 12.60 -7.26
CA TRP A 114 -6.83 13.08 -7.60
C TRP A 114 -6.09 11.97 -8.33
N LEU A 115 -5.71 12.21 -9.59
CA LEU A 115 -5.11 11.19 -10.45
C LEU A 115 -3.63 11.45 -10.67
N ILE A 116 -2.82 10.44 -10.38
CA ILE A 116 -1.40 10.36 -10.74
C ILE A 116 -1.25 9.30 -11.81
N THR A 117 -0.52 9.63 -12.88
CA THR A 117 -0.19 8.68 -13.95
C THR A 117 1.31 8.46 -13.96
N LEU A 118 1.72 7.20 -13.91
CA LEU A 118 3.10 6.76 -13.93
C LEU A 118 3.40 6.12 -15.28
N SER A 119 4.53 6.47 -15.87
CA SER A 119 5.02 5.76 -17.05
C SER A 119 5.47 4.33 -16.69
N LYS A 120 5.58 3.46 -17.70
CA LYS A 120 6.09 2.10 -17.50
C LYS A 120 7.49 2.06 -16.87
N HIS A 121 8.32 3.08 -17.13
CA HIS A 121 9.67 3.19 -16.54
C HIS A 121 9.62 3.47 -15.05
N GLN A 122 8.65 4.26 -14.60
CA GLN A 122 8.46 4.61 -13.19
C GLN A 122 7.89 3.46 -12.36
N ARG A 123 7.28 2.43 -12.98
CA ARG A 123 6.71 1.27 -12.26
C ARG A 123 7.68 0.67 -11.25
N ARG A 124 8.93 0.45 -11.65
CA ARG A 124 9.93 -0.22 -10.80
C ARG A 124 10.49 0.66 -9.69
N GLN A 125 10.40 1.99 -9.84
CA GLN A 125 11.07 2.94 -8.94
C GLN A 125 10.07 3.64 -8.01
N ASP A 126 8.90 3.98 -8.53
CA ASP A 126 7.94 4.86 -7.85
C ASP A 126 6.64 4.17 -7.45
N LEU A 127 6.16 3.17 -8.19
CA LEU A 127 4.79 2.67 -8.01
C LEU A 127 4.53 2.11 -6.61
N ASP A 128 5.39 1.20 -6.13
CA ASP A 128 5.17 0.57 -4.82
C ASP A 128 5.35 1.58 -3.68
N ARG A 129 6.32 2.49 -3.81
CA ARG A 129 6.54 3.59 -2.86
C ARG A 129 5.35 4.54 -2.82
N PHE A 130 4.87 5.00 -3.97
CA PHE A 130 3.71 5.87 -4.04
C PHE A 130 2.45 5.19 -3.54
N TRP A 131 2.27 3.91 -3.86
CA TRP A 131 1.12 3.17 -3.38
C TRP A 131 1.16 3.00 -1.86
N LEU A 132 2.29 2.59 -1.29
CA LEU A 132 2.45 2.50 0.17
C LEU A 132 2.23 3.85 0.85
N GLU A 133 2.84 4.93 0.35
CA GLU A 133 2.64 6.28 0.91
C GLU A 133 1.17 6.71 0.82
N THR A 134 0.47 6.34 -0.25
CA THR A 134 -0.98 6.58 -0.38
C THR A 134 -1.75 5.83 0.70
N LEU A 135 -1.46 4.53 0.90
CA LEU A 135 -2.09 3.72 1.94
C LEU A 135 -1.85 4.32 3.33
N LEU A 136 -0.63 4.76 3.61
CA LEU A 136 -0.27 5.41 4.88
C LEU A 136 -0.99 6.75 5.07
N CYS A 137 -1.15 7.55 4.02
CA CYS A 137 -1.94 8.79 4.08
C CYS A 137 -3.41 8.53 4.44
N LEU A 138 -3.97 7.42 3.93
CA LEU A 138 -5.35 6.99 4.21
C LEU A 138 -5.48 6.52 5.66
N VAL A 139 -4.78 5.45 6.04
CA VAL A 139 -4.95 4.85 7.37
C VAL A 139 -4.44 5.74 8.51
N GLY A 140 -3.51 6.64 8.20
CA GLY A 140 -2.99 7.64 9.13
C GLY A 140 -3.76 8.96 9.13
N GLU A 141 -4.87 9.09 8.39
CA GLU A 141 -5.73 10.28 8.34
C GLU A 141 -4.93 11.59 8.13
N THR A 142 -4.01 11.58 7.17
CA THR A 142 -3.02 12.66 6.97
C THR A 142 -3.61 13.96 6.38
N PHE A 143 -4.92 14.00 6.11
CA PHE A 143 -5.59 15.15 5.50
C PHE A 143 -6.33 16.02 6.53
N ASP A 144 -5.92 15.92 7.81
CA ASP A 144 -6.47 16.67 8.93
C ASP A 144 -8.01 16.56 8.98
N ASP A 145 -8.71 17.68 9.21
CA ASP A 145 -10.17 17.80 9.25
C ASP A 145 -10.86 17.40 7.94
N TYR A 146 -10.11 17.26 6.83
CA TYR A 146 -10.64 16.85 5.53
C TYR A 146 -10.52 15.35 5.26
N SER A 147 -10.00 14.55 6.22
CA SER A 147 -9.87 13.11 6.03
C SER A 147 -11.23 12.39 5.91
N ASP A 148 -12.31 12.99 6.43
CA ASP A 148 -13.68 12.48 6.27
C ASP A 148 -14.22 12.57 4.83
N GLU A 149 -13.65 13.47 4.02
CA GLU A 149 -13.97 13.58 2.59
C GLU A 149 -13.32 12.47 1.78
N VAL A 150 -12.29 11.79 2.29
CA VAL A 150 -11.62 10.69 1.59
C VAL A 150 -12.47 9.41 1.70
N CYS A 151 -12.81 8.84 0.55
CA CYS A 151 -13.49 7.55 0.46
C CYS A 151 -12.48 6.39 0.44
N GLY A 152 -11.38 6.56 -0.29
CA GLY A 152 -10.41 5.50 -0.53
C GLY A 152 -9.41 5.85 -1.62
N ALA A 153 -8.65 4.86 -2.04
CA ALA A 153 -7.67 4.99 -3.11
C ALA A 153 -7.62 3.74 -3.98
N VAL A 154 -7.22 3.92 -5.24
CA VAL A 154 -7.10 2.86 -6.24
C VAL A 154 -5.73 2.94 -6.90
N VAL A 155 -5.07 1.79 -7.07
CA VAL A 155 -3.92 1.63 -7.96
C VAL A 155 -4.31 0.75 -9.14
N ASN A 156 -4.08 1.23 -10.37
CA ASN A 156 -4.39 0.52 -11.60
C ASN A 156 -3.14 0.12 -12.35
N ILE A 157 -2.98 -1.19 -12.59
CA ILE A 157 -1.83 -1.72 -13.32
C ILE A 157 -2.19 -1.90 -14.79
N ARG A 158 -1.55 -1.15 -15.68
CA ARG A 158 -1.88 -1.19 -17.13
C ARG A 158 -0.63 -1.26 -17.98
N SER A 159 -0.76 -1.77 -19.20
CA SER A 159 0.37 -1.95 -20.12
C SER A 159 1.01 -0.64 -20.58
N LYS A 160 0.22 0.43 -20.70
CA LYS A 160 0.66 1.75 -21.17
C LYS A 160 1.20 2.67 -20.06
N GLY A 161 1.04 2.30 -18.80
CA GLY A 161 1.37 3.14 -17.65
C GLY A 161 0.34 2.97 -16.54
N ASP A 162 0.81 3.11 -15.31
CA ASP A 162 0.00 2.86 -14.11
C ASP A 162 -0.67 4.12 -13.63
N LYS A 163 -1.71 3.95 -12.81
CA LYS A 163 -2.42 5.07 -12.20
C LYS A 163 -2.55 4.82 -10.72
N ILE A 164 -2.41 5.87 -9.92
CA ILE A 164 -2.81 5.88 -8.51
C ILE A 164 -3.79 7.03 -8.35
N ALA A 165 -4.87 6.80 -7.61
CA ALA A 165 -5.87 7.83 -7.39
C ALA A 165 -6.47 7.77 -5.99
N ILE A 166 -6.54 8.91 -5.30
CA ILE A 166 -7.35 9.09 -4.08
C ILE A 166 -8.73 9.57 -4.51
N TRP A 167 -9.78 8.94 -3.99
CA TRP A 167 -11.18 9.23 -4.24
C TRP A 167 -11.76 9.99 -3.06
N THR A 168 -12.59 10.99 -3.35
CA THR A 168 -13.23 11.84 -2.34
C THR A 168 -14.73 11.97 -2.60
N ALA A 169 -15.50 12.30 -1.56
CA ALA A 169 -16.95 12.17 -1.55
C ALA A 169 -17.71 13.29 -2.29
N ASP A 170 -17.29 14.55 -2.14
CA ASP A 170 -17.95 15.69 -2.77
C ASP A 170 -16.97 16.57 -3.55
N PHE A 171 -17.11 16.62 -4.89
CA PHE A 171 -16.26 17.50 -5.71
C PHE A 171 -16.61 18.99 -5.58
N ASP A 172 -17.76 19.35 -5.01
CA ASP A 172 -18.18 20.75 -4.81
C ASP A 172 -17.47 21.38 -3.61
N ASN A 173 -16.96 20.57 -2.68
CA ASN A 173 -16.14 21.02 -1.54
C ASN A 173 -14.71 21.38 -1.98
N ARG A 174 -14.59 22.46 -2.76
CA ARG A 174 -13.33 22.88 -3.38
C ARG A 174 -12.19 23.05 -2.38
N GLU A 175 -12.47 23.54 -1.18
CA GLU A 175 -11.47 23.74 -0.14
C GLU A 175 -10.85 22.41 0.28
N ALA A 176 -11.68 21.44 0.70
CA ALA A 176 -11.24 20.10 1.05
C ALA A 176 -10.47 19.43 -0.10
N ILE A 177 -11.04 19.44 -1.31
CA ILE A 177 -10.43 18.79 -2.48
C ILE A 177 -9.05 19.38 -2.79
N THR A 178 -8.93 20.71 -2.75
CA THR A 178 -7.66 21.37 -3.05
C THR A 178 -6.65 21.13 -1.94
N HIS A 179 -7.07 21.12 -0.67
CA HIS A 179 -6.22 20.80 0.47
C HIS A 179 -5.67 19.36 0.37
N ILE A 180 -6.55 18.36 0.22
CA ILE A 180 -6.19 16.94 0.07
C ILE A 180 -5.17 16.78 -1.07
N GLY A 181 -5.41 17.42 -2.22
CA GLY A 181 -4.51 17.34 -3.37
C GLY A 181 -3.12 17.89 -3.09
N ARG A 182 -3.01 19.02 -2.38
CA ARG A 182 -1.72 19.64 -2.03
C ARG A 182 -0.94 18.77 -1.06
N VAL A 183 -1.59 18.34 0.03
CA VAL A 183 -0.98 17.45 1.01
C VAL A 183 -0.53 16.16 0.35
N TYR A 184 -1.39 15.53 -0.45
CA TYR A 184 -1.05 14.28 -1.14
C TYR A 184 0.15 14.43 -2.08
N LYS A 185 0.18 15.51 -2.88
CA LYS A 185 1.31 15.82 -3.76
C LYS A 185 2.62 15.99 -2.98
N GLU A 186 2.57 16.67 -1.85
CA GLU A 186 3.71 16.87 -0.95
C GLU A 186 4.19 15.56 -0.34
N ARG A 187 3.28 14.73 0.21
CA ARG A 187 3.59 13.42 0.80
C ARG A 187 4.30 12.48 -0.18
N LEU A 188 3.90 12.51 -1.44
CA LEU A 188 4.55 11.70 -2.47
C LEU A 188 5.91 12.26 -2.94
N GLY A 189 6.28 13.48 -2.51
CA GLY A 189 7.49 14.15 -2.96
C GLY A 189 7.42 14.55 -4.44
N ILE A 190 6.22 14.78 -4.98
CA ILE A 190 6.06 15.22 -6.37
C ILE A 190 6.54 16.68 -6.47
N PRO A 191 7.47 17.00 -7.38
CA PRO A 191 8.01 18.36 -7.49
C PRO A 191 6.90 19.41 -7.67
N MET A 192 7.01 20.55 -6.98
CA MET A 192 5.97 21.60 -7.01
C MET A 192 5.60 22.08 -8.42
N LYS A 193 6.56 22.06 -9.35
CA LYS A 193 6.35 22.42 -10.77
C LYS A 193 5.47 21.44 -11.55
N MET A 194 5.37 20.19 -11.11
CA MET A 194 4.52 19.18 -11.74
C MET A 194 3.13 19.30 -11.15
N THR A 195 2.11 19.27 -12.00
CA THR A 195 0.72 19.31 -11.53
C THR A 195 0.11 17.91 -11.51
N ILE A 196 -0.77 17.68 -10.55
CA ILE A 196 -1.71 16.56 -10.58
C ILE A 196 -3.12 17.10 -10.87
N GLY A 197 -3.99 16.25 -11.38
CA GLY A 197 -5.32 16.64 -11.84
C GLY A 197 -6.43 15.95 -11.07
N TYR A 198 -7.47 16.70 -10.69
CA TYR A 198 -8.67 16.15 -10.08
C TYR A 198 -9.77 15.98 -11.13
N GLN A 199 -10.38 14.80 -11.17
CA GLN A 199 -11.43 14.43 -12.13
C GLN A 199 -12.66 13.93 -11.37
N SER A 200 -13.85 14.49 -11.62
CA SER A 200 -15.08 13.93 -11.06
C SER A 200 -15.40 12.56 -11.67
N HIS A 201 -16.10 11.72 -10.91
CA HIS A 201 -16.56 10.42 -11.39
C HIS A 201 -17.61 10.54 -12.49
N SER A 202 -18.54 11.50 -12.41
CA SER A 202 -19.55 11.78 -13.45
C SER A 202 -18.93 12.05 -14.83
N ASP A 203 -17.93 12.93 -14.90
CA ASP A 203 -17.26 13.30 -16.16
C ASP A 203 -16.38 12.16 -16.70
N THR A 204 -15.91 11.28 -15.82
CA THR A 204 -15.06 10.14 -16.20
C THR A 204 -15.88 8.98 -16.74
N SER A 205 -17.03 8.69 -16.13
CA SER A 205 -17.90 7.57 -16.50
C SER A 205 -18.62 7.77 -17.83
N THR A 206 -18.95 9.01 -18.18
CA THR A 206 -19.72 9.36 -19.38
C THR A 206 -18.87 9.59 -20.63
N LYS A 207 -17.53 9.53 -20.52
CA LYS A 207 -16.65 9.95 -21.61
C LYS A 207 -16.34 8.83 -22.60
N SER A 208 -16.43 9.17 -23.89
CA SER A 208 -16.02 8.30 -25.02
C SER A 208 -14.62 8.62 -25.59
N GLY A 209 -13.94 9.66 -25.06
CA GLY A 209 -12.61 10.12 -25.52
C GLY A 209 -11.45 9.74 -24.60
N SER A 210 -10.21 10.05 -24.99
CA SER A 210 -8.98 9.52 -24.35
C SER A 210 -8.63 10.10 -22.96
N THR A 211 -9.05 11.34 -22.64
CA THR A 211 -8.69 12.01 -21.37
C THR A 211 -9.84 12.84 -20.79
N THR A 212 -10.20 12.64 -19.52
CA THR A 212 -11.18 13.45 -18.77
C THR A 212 -10.63 14.85 -18.46
N LYS A 213 -11.48 15.88 -18.52
CA LYS A 213 -11.07 17.24 -18.16
C LYS A 213 -10.90 17.33 -16.64
N ASN A 214 -9.85 17.97 -16.17
CA ASN A 214 -9.65 18.19 -14.74
C ASN A 214 -10.58 19.32 -14.25
N LYS A 215 -11.25 19.11 -13.11
CA LYS A 215 -11.99 20.15 -12.39
C LYS A 215 -11.04 21.03 -11.57
N PHE A 216 -10.02 20.43 -10.96
CA PHE A 216 -8.99 21.13 -10.20
C PHE A 216 -7.59 20.63 -10.57
N VAL A 217 -6.59 21.47 -10.32
CA VAL A 217 -5.16 21.15 -10.47
C VAL A 217 -4.40 21.73 -9.27
N VAL A 218 -3.40 20.99 -8.78
CA VAL A 218 -2.47 21.41 -7.71
C VAL A 218 -1.05 21.00 -8.05
#